data_AF-A0A388PGZ2-F1
#
_entry.id   AF-A0A388PGZ2-F1
#
_cell.length_a   1.000
_cell.length_b   1.000
_cell.length_c   1.000
_cell.angle_alpha   90.00
_cell.angle_beta   90.00
_cell.angle_gamma   90.00
#
_symmetry.space_group_name_H-M   'P 1'
#
loop_
_entity.id
_entity.type
_entity.pdbx_description
1 polymer ?
#
loop_
_entity_poly.entity_id
_entity_poly.type
_entity_poly.pdbx_seq_one_letter_code
_entity_poly.pdbx_strand_id
1 'polypeptide(L)'
;MVTLALPPRPDHRVLVLNRLWQPVNIVGTLRAMSLLFRGRASVVHSDESGHRIFAAAEWVTYSLAVPPPAAEAIRSPCIVLRMPRVLLLGAYDRVPRREIRFSRRNVYLRDAHTCQYCGRVFREEELNLDHVVPRDVGGKTNWENIVTACVRCNSRKANRLPEQAGMSLRRPPAKPKWRLVVASSLALEEQVAWKEFLEVAPAGQLPWRN
;
A
#
# COMPACT_ATOMS: atom_id res chain seq x y z
N MET A 1 20.69 33.05 15.96
CA MET A 1 19.40 32.36 16.12
C MET A 1 19.54 30.97 15.53
N VAL A 2 19.71 29.95 16.38
CA VAL A 2 19.83 28.55 15.96
C VAL A 2 18.44 28.05 15.60
N THR A 3 18.13 28.00 14.31
CA THR A 3 16.91 27.37 13.82
C THR A 3 17.00 25.89 14.14
N LEU A 4 16.25 25.44 15.16
CA LEU A 4 16.09 24.03 15.48
C LEU A 4 15.63 23.32 14.22
N ALA A 5 16.50 22.48 13.66
CA ALA A 5 16.18 21.61 12.56
C ALA A 5 15.09 20.64 13.02
N LEU A 6 13.87 20.84 12.56
CA LEU A 6 12.84 19.81 12.63
C LEU A 6 13.45 18.52 12.05
N PRO A 7 13.43 17.39 12.80
CA PRO A 7 13.96 16.14 12.28
C PRO A 7 13.23 15.79 10.97
N PRO A 8 13.93 15.23 9.97
CA PRO A 8 13.26 14.75 8.76
C PRO A 8 12.18 13.76 9.20
N ARG A 9 10.92 14.02 8.84
CA ARG A 9 9.79 13.15 9.23
C ARG A 9 10.12 11.70 8.82
N PRO A 10 10.34 10.77 9.77
CA PRO A 10 10.81 9.41 9.49
C PRO A 10 9.83 8.55 8.67
N ASP A 11 8.60 9.03 8.51
CA ASP A 11 7.49 8.26 7.96
C ASP A 11 7.27 8.45 6.46
N HIS A 12 8.16 9.15 5.76
CA HIS A 12 8.01 9.30 4.31
C HIS A 12 8.21 7.96 3.61
N ARG A 13 7.13 7.50 2.99
CA ARG A 13 7.08 6.28 2.21
C ARG A 13 7.32 6.60 0.75
N VAL A 14 8.06 5.72 0.09
CA VAL A 14 8.47 5.86 -1.30
C VAL A 14 8.03 4.62 -2.04
N LEU A 15 7.26 4.82 -3.12
CA LEU A 15 6.84 3.73 -3.99
C LEU A 15 8.03 3.28 -4.84
N VAL A 16 8.26 1.97 -4.89
CA VAL A 16 9.30 1.37 -5.71
C VAL A 16 8.63 0.62 -6.87
N LEU A 17 9.06 0.96 -8.08
CA LEU A 17 8.65 0.34 -9.33
C LEU A 17 9.76 -0.57 -9.85
N ASN A 18 9.38 -1.66 -10.52
CA ASN A 18 10.30 -2.44 -11.34
C ASN A 18 10.58 -1.72 -12.68
N ARG A 19 11.51 -2.25 -13.49
CA ARG A 19 11.83 -1.72 -14.83
C ARG A 19 10.64 -1.72 -15.79
N LEU A 20 9.60 -2.50 -15.49
CA LEU A 20 8.32 -2.52 -16.22
C LEU A 20 7.32 -1.49 -15.68
N TRP A 21 7.75 -0.58 -14.80
CA TRP A 21 6.94 0.46 -14.16
C TRP A 21 5.79 -0.06 -13.30
N GLN A 22 5.90 -1.29 -12.80
CA GLN A 22 4.90 -1.88 -11.94
C GLN A 22 5.30 -1.68 -10.47
N PRO A 23 4.34 -1.35 -9.59
CA PRO A 23 4.60 -1.18 -8.17
C PRO A 23 4.99 -2.51 -7.54
N VAL A 24 6.18 -2.57 -6.94
CA VAL A 24 6.74 -3.79 -6.36
C VAL A 24 6.94 -3.73 -4.85
N ASN A 25 7.14 -2.53 -4.30
CA ASN A 25 7.32 -2.35 -2.86
C ASN A 25 7.06 -0.90 -2.45
N ILE A 26 6.85 -0.68 -1.16
CA ILE A 26 6.86 0.65 -0.54
C ILE A 26 7.92 0.63 0.55
N VAL A 27 8.86 1.57 0.50
CA VAL A 27 10.00 1.60 1.42
C VAL A 27 10.06 2.94 2.15
N GLY A 28 10.67 2.97 3.33
CA GLY A 28 10.95 4.21 4.04
C GLY A 28 12.12 5.00 3.43
N THR A 29 12.25 6.26 3.81
CA THR A 29 13.25 7.22 3.30
C THR A 29 14.67 6.65 3.23
N LEU A 30 15.19 6.09 4.33
CA LEU A 30 16.58 5.62 4.37
C LEU A 30 16.86 4.52 3.33
N ARG A 31 15.91 3.61 3.14
CA ARG A 31 16.04 2.55 2.15
C ARG A 31 15.93 3.10 0.73
N ALA A 32 15.03 4.04 0.49
CA ALA A 32 14.90 4.73 -0.79
C ALA A 32 16.20 5.43 -1.19
N MET A 33 16.75 6.24 -0.29
CA MET A 33 18.01 6.97 -0.52
C MET A 33 19.18 6.00 -0.74
N SER A 34 19.22 4.89 0.00
CA SER A 34 20.22 3.85 -0.21
C SER A 34 20.13 3.19 -1.59
N LEU A 35 18.92 2.97 -2.13
CA LEU A 35 18.75 2.43 -3.48
C LEU A 35 19.21 3.44 -4.55
N LEU A 36 18.87 4.71 -4.38
CA LEU A 36 19.24 5.80 -5.28
C LEU A 36 20.75 5.99 -5.34
N PHE A 37 21.40 6.28 -4.21
CA PHE A 37 22.83 6.61 -4.17
C PHE A 37 23.76 5.42 -4.46
N ARG A 38 23.26 4.18 -4.38
CA ARG A 38 23.99 2.99 -4.83
C ARG A 38 23.83 2.73 -6.34
N GLY A 39 23.15 3.61 -7.07
CA GLY A 39 22.90 3.44 -8.51
C GLY A 39 21.98 2.26 -8.85
N ARG A 40 21.18 1.78 -7.88
CA ARG A 40 20.27 0.65 -8.08
C ARG A 40 18.86 1.09 -8.49
N ALA A 41 18.56 2.36 -8.28
CA ALA A 41 17.29 2.97 -8.63
C ALA A 41 17.50 4.41 -9.12
N SER A 42 16.56 4.89 -9.91
CA SER A 42 16.44 6.29 -10.33
C SER A 42 15.16 6.89 -9.78
N VAL A 43 15.13 8.20 -9.58
CA VAL A 43 13.91 8.91 -9.15
C VAL A 43 13.00 9.12 -10.34
N VAL A 44 11.73 8.80 -10.19
CA VAL A 44 10.68 9.20 -11.12
C VAL A 44 10.02 10.45 -10.55
N HIS A 45 10.13 11.57 -11.26
CA HIS A 45 9.51 12.83 -10.89
C HIS A 45 8.50 13.22 -11.98
N SER A 46 7.25 13.47 -11.55
CA SER A 46 6.18 13.93 -12.43
C SER A 46 6.12 15.46 -12.39
N ASP A 47 6.12 16.09 -13.56
CA ASP A 47 5.84 17.51 -13.76
C ASP A 47 4.72 17.69 -14.82
N GLU A 48 4.38 18.94 -15.15
CA GLU A 48 3.34 19.25 -16.16
C GLU A 48 3.66 18.70 -17.55
N SER A 49 4.92 18.40 -17.84
CA SER A 49 5.39 17.86 -19.12
C SER A 49 5.47 16.34 -19.17
N GLY A 50 5.22 15.66 -18.04
CA GLY A 50 5.19 14.20 -17.93
C GLY A 50 6.13 13.65 -16.85
N HIS A 51 6.65 12.45 -17.06
CA HIS A 51 7.55 11.79 -16.11
C HIS A 51 9.01 11.88 -16.55
N ARG A 52 9.85 12.42 -15.69
CA ARG A 52 11.29 12.50 -15.87
C ARG A 52 11.99 11.55 -14.92
N ILE A 53 13.04 10.88 -15.41
CA ILE A 53 13.87 9.97 -14.63
C ILE A 53 15.17 10.68 -14.29
N PHE A 54 15.56 10.64 -13.02
CA PHE A 54 16.81 11.24 -12.54
C PHE A 54 17.67 10.17 -11.87
N ALA A 55 18.91 10.00 -12.33
CA ALA A 55 19.94 9.31 -11.55
C ALA A 55 20.28 10.13 -10.29
N ALA A 56 21.04 9.54 -9.36
CA ALA A 56 21.34 10.18 -8.07
C ALA A 56 21.99 11.57 -8.22
N ALA A 57 22.98 11.71 -9.10
CA ALA A 57 23.66 12.99 -9.32
C ALA A 57 22.71 14.05 -9.91
N GLU A 58 21.91 13.67 -10.90
CA GLU A 58 20.95 14.58 -11.55
C GLU A 58 19.85 15.02 -10.58
N TRP A 59 19.40 14.11 -9.70
CA TRP A 59 18.41 14.41 -8.67
C TRP A 59 18.94 15.41 -7.64
N VAL A 60 20.21 15.29 -7.28
CA VAL A 60 20.90 16.24 -6.41
C VAL A 60 20.94 17.62 -7.07
N THR A 61 21.42 17.70 -8.30
CA THR A 61 21.48 18.97 -9.06
C THR A 61 20.09 19.60 -9.19
N TYR A 62 19.08 18.80 -9.54
CA TYR A 62 17.70 19.26 -9.65
C TYR A 62 17.16 19.79 -8.31
N SER A 63 17.41 19.08 -7.21
CA SER A 63 16.96 19.51 -5.88
C SER A 63 17.58 20.83 -5.43
N LEU A 64 18.82 21.11 -5.84
CA LEU A 64 19.50 22.37 -5.55
C LEU A 64 18.99 23.51 -6.44
N ALA A 65 18.76 23.24 -7.72
CA ALA A 65 18.25 24.22 -8.67
C ALA A 65 16.77 24.59 -8.40
N VAL A 66 15.97 23.63 -7.94
CA VAL A 66 14.55 23.80 -7.61
C VAL A 66 14.27 23.27 -6.20
N PRO A 67 14.61 24.07 -5.16
CA PRO A 67 14.48 23.65 -3.77
C PRO A 67 13.06 23.18 -3.42
N PRO A 68 12.92 22.08 -2.67
CA PRO A 68 11.61 21.59 -2.23
C PRO A 68 10.97 22.51 -1.17
N PRO A 69 9.63 22.52 -1.08
CA PRO A 69 8.96 23.01 0.12
C PRO A 69 9.52 22.31 1.36
N ALA A 70 9.58 23.01 2.50
CA ALA A 70 10.21 22.49 3.71
C ALA A 70 9.64 21.13 4.18
N ALA A 71 8.36 20.86 3.90
CA ALA A 71 7.69 19.61 4.24
C ALA A 71 8.18 18.38 3.43
N GLU A 72 8.79 18.60 2.27
CA GLU A 72 9.28 17.57 1.35
C GLU A 72 10.82 17.53 1.29
N ALA A 73 11.48 18.25 2.19
CA ALA A 73 12.93 18.40 2.19
C ALA A 73 13.60 17.33 3.07
N ILE A 74 14.54 16.59 2.50
CA ILE A 74 15.55 15.84 3.24
C ILE A 74 16.70 16.79 3.51
N ARG A 75 16.98 17.07 4.79
CA ARG A 75 18.08 17.95 5.18
C ARG A 75 19.24 17.14 5.72
N SER A 76 20.43 17.49 5.26
CA SER A 76 21.70 17.10 5.86
C SER A 76 22.51 18.38 6.18
N PRO A 77 23.59 18.29 6.95
CA PRO A 77 24.42 19.46 7.27
C PRO A 77 24.93 20.22 6.03
N CYS A 78 25.15 19.52 4.91
CA CYS A 78 25.79 20.09 3.72
C CYS A 78 24.87 20.20 2.50
N ILE A 79 23.68 19.60 2.54
CA ILE A 79 22.79 19.58 1.39
C ILE A 79 21.31 19.42 1.78
N VAL A 80 20.45 20.08 1.00
CA VAL A 80 18.99 19.94 1.05
C VAL A 80 18.53 19.26 -0.23
N LEU A 81 17.88 18.11 -0.08
CA LEU A 81 17.39 17.29 -1.20
C LEU A 81 15.87 17.22 -1.18
N ARG A 82 15.25 17.15 -2.35
CA ARG A 82 13.82 16.82 -2.47
C ARG A 82 13.63 15.34 -2.16
N MET A 83 12.62 15.04 -1.34
CA MET A 83 12.21 13.67 -1.03
C MET A 83 11.73 12.98 -2.32
N PRO A 84 12.35 11.87 -2.75
CA PRO A 84 11.82 11.09 -3.86
C PRO A 84 10.52 10.42 -3.44
N ARG A 85 9.47 10.56 -4.25
CA ARG A 85 8.16 9.91 -4.00
C ARG A 85 8.05 8.55 -4.68
N VAL A 86 8.74 8.38 -5.81
CA VAL A 86 8.71 7.17 -6.63
C VAL A 86 10.14 6.86 -7.12
N LEU A 87 10.52 5.59 -7.02
CA LEU A 87 11.79 5.07 -7.51
C LEU A 87 11.56 4.00 -8.58
N LEU A 88 12.38 4.02 -9.63
CA LEU A 88 12.41 3.00 -10.69
C LEU A 88 13.68 2.15 -10.53
N LEU A 89 13.53 0.84 -10.34
CA LEU A 89 14.67 -0.09 -10.25
C LEU A 89 15.26 -0.35 -11.64
N GLY A 90 16.58 -0.21 -11.77
CA GLY A 90 17.26 -0.29 -13.07
C GLY A 90 17.29 -1.70 -13.69
N ALA A 91 17.52 -2.74 -12.88
CA ALA A 91 17.71 -4.12 -13.35
C ALA A 91 16.62 -5.11 -12.90
N TYR A 92 15.71 -4.69 -12.03
CA TYR A 92 14.67 -5.58 -11.50
C TYR A 92 13.47 -5.56 -12.45
N ASP A 93 13.21 -6.67 -13.13
CA ASP A 93 12.13 -6.82 -14.12
C ASP A 93 11.03 -7.79 -13.68
N ARG A 94 11.21 -8.45 -12.52
CA ARG A 94 10.21 -9.38 -11.99
C ARG A 94 8.88 -8.67 -11.76
N VAL A 95 7.85 -9.19 -12.39
CA VAL A 95 6.46 -8.83 -12.11
C VAL A 95 6.11 -9.40 -10.73
N PRO A 96 5.72 -8.56 -9.74
CA PRO A 96 5.28 -9.07 -8.46
C PRO A 96 4.11 -10.02 -8.66
N ARG A 97 4.16 -11.19 -8.04
CA ARG A 97 2.97 -12.02 -7.90
C ARG A 97 1.97 -11.19 -7.10
N ARG A 98 0.89 -10.75 -7.74
CA ARG A 98 -0.20 -9.95 -7.15
C ARG A 98 -1.04 -10.76 -6.14
N GLU A 99 -0.45 -11.76 -5.52
CA GLU A 99 -1.12 -12.68 -4.62
C GLU A 99 -1.09 -12.14 -3.20
N ILE A 100 -2.26 -11.73 -2.71
CA ILE A 100 -2.43 -11.33 -1.33
C ILE A 100 -2.42 -12.60 -0.48
N ARG A 101 -1.43 -12.69 0.42
CA ARG A 101 -1.38 -13.76 1.41
C ARG A 101 -2.63 -13.73 2.28
N PHE A 102 -3.24 -14.90 2.49
CA PHE A 102 -4.32 -15.04 3.45
C PHE A 102 -3.76 -14.81 4.86
N SER A 103 -4.24 -13.77 5.55
CA SER A 103 -3.85 -13.44 6.93
C SER A 103 -4.98 -12.66 7.61
N ARG A 104 -5.01 -12.70 8.95
CA ARG A 104 -5.99 -11.94 9.76
C ARG A 104 -6.04 -10.46 9.38
N ARG A 105 -4.87 -9.81 9.37
CA ARG A 105 -4.72 -8.42 8.96
C ARG A 105 -5.30 -8.14 7.57
N ASN A 106 -5.03 -9.01 6.59
CA ASN A 106 -5.51 -8.78 5.23
C ASN A 106 -7.02 -9.02 5.08
N VAL A 107 -7.62 -9.91 5.89
CA VAL A 107 -9.08 -10.08 5.94
C VAL A 107 -9.74 -8.85 6.57
N TYR A 108 -9.17 -8.31 7.66
CA TYR A 108 -9.68 -7.08 8.29
C TYR A 108 -9.56 -5.87 7.37
N LEU A 109 -8.45 -5.75 6.63
CA LEU A 109 -8.29 -4.72 5.61
C LEU A 109 -9.28 -4.88 4.45
N ARG A 110 -9.49 -6.10 3.93
CA ARG A 110 -10.48 -6.40 2.89
C ARG A 110 -11.88 -5.92 3.30
N ASP A 111 -12.24 -6.19 4.55
CA ASP A 111 -13.57 -5.91 5.09
C ASP A 111 -13.66 -4.51 5.73
N ALA A 112 -12.61 -3.68 5.59
CA ALA A 112 -12.51 -2.35 6.18
C ALA A 112 -12.87 -2.32 7.67
N HIS A 113 -12.40 -3.33 8.42
CA HIS A 113 -12.66 -3.51 9.86
C HIS A 113 -14.17 -3.51 10.20
N THR A 114 -15.00 -3.87 9.22
CA THR A 114 -16.45 -3.90 9.33
C THR A 114 -16.91 -5.33 9.54
N CYS A 115 -17.69 -5.57 10.59
CA CYS A 115 -18.31 -6.87 10.84
C CYS A 115 -19.28 -7.20 9.69
N GLN A 116 -19.06 -8.33 9.01
CA GLN A 116 -19.84 -8.74 7.85
C GLN A 116 -21.27 -9.17 8.18
N TYR A 117 -21.60 -9.31 9.46
CA TYR A 117 -22.96 -9.62 9.93
C TYR A 117 -23.74 -8.37 10.33
N CYS A 118 -23.24 -7.59 11.29
CA CYS A 118 -23.96 -6.40 11.79
C CYS A 118 -23.67 -5.11 11.03
N GLY A 119 -22.61 -5.06 10.22
CA GLY A 119 -22.23 -3.90 9.42
C GLY A 119 -21.59 -2.74 10.18
N ARG A 120 -21.31 -2.89 11.47
CA ARG A 120 -20.60 -1.88 12.26
C ARG A 120 -19.08 -2.03 12.10
N VAL A 121 -18.38 -0.89 12.18
CA VAL A 121 -16.91 -0.81 12.19
C VAL A 121 -16.42 -0.95 13.63
N PHE A 122 -15.34 -1.71 13.83
CA PHE A 122 -14.76 -1.99 15.15
C PHE A 122 -13.24 -1.80 15.15
N ARG A 123 -12.63 -1.72 16.34
CA ARG A 123 -11.16 -1.82 16.46
C ARG A 123 -10.70 -3.25 16.22
N GLU A 124 -9.43 -3.43 15.87
CA GLU A 124 -8.87 -4.75 15.55
C GLU A 124 -9.02 -5.75 16.71
N GLU A 125 -8.90 -5.28 17.95
CA GLU A 125 -9.03 -6.07 19.18
C GLU A 125 -10.46 -6.64 19.41
N GLU A 126 -11.48 -6.01 18.81
CA GLU A 126 -12.88 -6.40 18.94
C GLU A 126 -13.36 -7.29 17.77
N LEU A 127 -12.46 -7.62 16.86
CA LEU A 127 -12.72 -8.37 15.64
C LEU A 127 -12.09 -9.76 15.70
N ASN A 128 -12.84 -10.72 15.17
CA ASN A 128 -12.42 -12.10 14.95
C ASN A 128 -12.59 -12.48 13.47
N LEU A 129 -11.86 -13.52 13.06
CA LEU A 129 -12.13 -14.24 11.83
C LEU A 129 -13.21 -15.28 12.12
N ASP A 130 -14.27 -15.27 11.32
CA ASP A 130 -15.33 -16.27 11.39
C ASP A 130 -15.37 -17.09 10.09
N HIS A 131 -15.59 -18.39 10.25
CA HIS A 131 -15.85 -19.33 9.15
C HIS A 131 -17.33 -19.29 8.82
N VAL A 132 -17.69 -18.77 7.65
CA VAL A 132 -19.07 -18.71 7.16
C VAL A 132 -19.70 -20.10 7.18
N VAL A 133 -19.04 -21.07 6.56
CA VAL A 133 -19.28 -22.50 6.75
C VAL A 133 -18.39 -22.98 7.90
N PRO A 134 -18.94 -23.44 9.05
CA PRO A 134 -18.15 -23.90 10.19
C PRO A 134 -17.20 -25.05 9.84
N ARG A 135 -16.09 -25.16 10.58
CA ARG A 135 -15.08 -26.21 10.34
C ARG A 135 -15.66 -27.61 10.54
N ASP A 136 -16.55 -27.77 11.51
CA ASP A 136 -17.16 -29.06 11.88
C ASP A 136 -18.00 -29.67 10.74
N VAL A 137 -18.48 -28.84 9.81
CA VAL A 137 -19.23 -29.27 8.61
C VAL A 137 -18.40 -29.14 7.33
N GLY A 138 -17.07 -29.09 7.44
CA GLY A 138 -16.14 -29.09 6.30
C GLY A 138 -15.67 -27.72 5.81
N GLY A 139 -15.97 -26.65 6.55
CA GLY A 139 -15.55 -25.29 6.23
C GLY A 139 -14.04 -25.10 6.13
N LYS A 140 -13.55 -24.66 4.97
CA LYS A 140 -12.12 -24.40 4.74
C LYS A 140 -11.67 -23.05 5.30
N THR A 141 -10.39 -22.91 5.62
CA THR A 141 -9.80 -21.62 6.02
C THR A 141 -9.19 -20.95 4.79
N ASN A 142 -10.01 -20.26 4.01
CA ASN A 142 -9.60 -19.59 2.78
C ASN A 142 -10.38 -18.27 2.58
N TRP A 143 -10.04 -17.55 1.51
CA TRP A 143 -10.67 -16.27 1.17
C TRP A 143 -12.18 -16.34 0.91
N GLU A 144 -12.67 -17.51 0.52
CA GLU A 144 -14.05 -17.76 0.09
C GLU A 144 -14.93 -18.27 1.24
N ASN A 145 -14.38 -18.42 2.44
CA ASN A 145 -15.13 -18.89 3.61
C ASN A 145 -14.88 -18.06 4.87
N ILE A 146 -13.87 -17.19 4.88
CA ILE A 146 -13.51 -16.40 6.07
C ILE A 146 -13.96 -14.95 5.92
N VAL A 147 -14.60 -14.43 6.96
CA VAL A 147 -15.07 -13.05 7.08
C VAL A 147 -14.66 -12.41 8.40
N THR A 148 -14.65 -11.08 8.42
CA THR A 148 -14.51 -10.29 9.65
C THR A 148 -15.83 -10.28 10.42
N ALA A 149 -15.79 -10.67 11.70
CA ALA A 149 -16.95 -10.64 12.60
C ALA A 149 -16.57 -10.01 13.94
N CYS A 150 -17.43 -9.18 14.51
CA CYS A 150 -17.23 -8.70 15.88
C CYS A 150 -17.47 -9.85 16.87
N VAL A 151 -16.89 -9.74 18.08
CA VAL A 151 -17.01 -10.77 19.13
C VAL A 151 -18.47 -11.19 19.36
N ARG A 152 -19.40 -10.24 19.48
CA ARG A 152 -20.83 -10.52 19.71
C ARG A 152 -21.48 -11.33 18.58
N CYS A 153 -21.25 -10.94 17.34
CA CYS A 153 -21.80 -11.66 16.18
C CYS A 153 -21.17 -13.04 16.03
N ASN A 154 -19.85 -13.14 16.23
CA ASN A 154 -19.13 -14.39 16.18
C ASN A 154 -19.65 -15.39 17.22
N SER A 155 -19.84 -14.95 18.47
CA SER A 155 -20.43 -15.78 19.53
C SER A 155 -21.90 -16.14 19.26
N ARG A 156 -22.68 -15.22 18.68
CA ARG A 156 -24.07 -15.52 18.29
C ARG A 156 -24.13 -16.59 17.20
N LYS A 157 -23.28 -16.51 16.18
CA LYS A 157 -23.24 -17.52 15.11
C LYS A 157 -22.75 -18.86 15.63
N ALA A 158 -21.63 -18.87 16.36
CA ALA A 158 -20.95 -20.07 16.84
C ALA A 158 -20.72 -21.07 15.69
N ASN A 159 -20.89 -22.38 15.92
CA ASN A 159 -20.68 -23.44 14.93
C ASN A 159 -21.89 -23.66 14.01
N ARG A 160 -22.72 -22.63 13.80
CA ARG A 160 -23.87 -22.66 12.88
C ARG A 160 -23.56 -21.94 11.58
N LEU A 161 -24.30 -22.28 10.53
CA LEU A 161 -24.38 -21.47 9.31
C LEU A 161 -25.04 -20.12 9.64
N PRO A 162 -24.74 -19.03 8.88
CA PRO A 162 -25.36 -17.73 9.11
C PRO A 162 -26.89 -17.81 9.11
N GLU A 163 -27.47 -18.56 8.16
CA GLU A 163 -28.91 -18.80 8.04
C GLU A 163 -29.51 -19.43 9.29
N GLN A 164 -28.85 -20.46 9.84
CA GLN A 164 -29.24 -21.14 11.08
C GLN A 164 -29.13 -20.24 12.33
N ALA A 165 -28.31 -19.19 12.27
CA ALA A 165 -28.19 -18.18 13.33
C ALA A 165 -29.14 -16.97 13.14
N GLY A 166 -29.93 -16.97 12.06
CA GLY A 166 -30.76 -15.83 11.66
C GLY A 166 -29.90 -14.62 11.31
N MET A 167 -28.78 -14.85 10.64
CA MET A 167 -27.77 -13.85 10.27
C MET A 167 -27.54 -13.91 8.77
N SER A 168 -27.34 -12.75 8.15
CA SER A 168 -26.96 -12.63 6.74
C SER A 168 -25.63 -11.93 6.60
N LEU A 169 -24.90 -12.28 5.55
CA LEU A 169 -23.66 -11.60 5.20
C LEU A 169 -23.96 -10.34 4.39
N ARG A 170 -23.25 -9.26 4.69
CA ARG A 170 -23.32 -8.03 3.89
C ARG A 170 -22.64 -8.16 2.55
N ARG A 171 -21.55 -8.93 2.49
CA ARG A 171 -20.80 -9.23 1.26
C ARG A 171 -20.35 -10.69 1.30
N PRO A 172 -20.38 -11.41 0.17
CA PRO A 172 -19.84 -12.75 0.11
C PRO A 172 -18.32 -12.71 0.30
N PRO A 173 -17.74 -13.68 1.05
CA PRO A 173 -16.30 -13.82 1.17
C PRO A 173 -15.67 -14.09 -0.20
N ALA A 174 -14.70 -13.27 -0.59
CA ALA A 174 -13.95 -13.45 -1.82
C ALA A 174 -12.48 -13.04 -1.62
N LYS A 175 -11.61 -13.51 -2.51
CA LYS A 175 -10.20 -13.08 -2.57
C LYS A 175 -10.16 -11.60 -2.98
N PRO A 176 -9.52 -10.72 -2.19
CA PRO A 176 -9.44 -9.31 -2.56
C PRO A 176 -8.60 -9.12 -3.82
N LYS A 177 -8.93 -8.09 -4.58
CA LYS A 177 -8.01 -7.59 -5.61
C LYS A 177 -6.82 -6.92 -4.92
N TRP A 178 -5.60 -7.22 -5.36
CA TRP A 178 -4.32 -6.63 -4.86
C TRP A 178 -4.44 -5.12 -4.54
N ARG A 179 -5.04 -4.37 -5.47
CA ARG A 179 -5.21 -2.91 -5.37
C ARG A 179 -5.98 -2.49 -4.13
N LEU A 180 -7.02 -3.23 -3.76
CA LEU A 180 -7.89 -2.86 -2.63
C LEU A 180 -7.13 -2.93 -1.31
N VAL A 181 -6.39 -4.02 -1.07
CA VAL A 181 -5.64 -4.18 0.19
C VAL A 181 -4.47 -3.20 0.27
N VAL A 182 -3.81 -2.91 -0.84
CA VAL A 182 -2.77 -1.88 -0.87
C VAL A 182 -3.37 -0.51 -0.63
N ALA A 183 -4.37 -0.09 -1.41
CA ALA A 183 -5.01 1.22 -1.27
C ALA A 183 -5.57 1.45 0.14
N SER A 184 -6.21 0.44 0.75
CA SER A 184 -6.68 0.52 2.13
C SER A 184 -5.56 0.67 3.18
N SER A 185 -4.31 0.43 2.81
CA SER A 185 -3.12 0.63 3.65
C SER A 185 -2.32 1.90 3.31
N LEU A 186 -2.81 2.69 2.35
CA LEU A 186 -2.21 3.96 1.93
C LEU A 186 -2.98 5.13 2.51
N ALA A 187 -2.25 6.15 2.97
CA ALA A 187 -2.81 7.46 3.27
C ALA A 187 -3.38 8.09 1.99
N LEU A 188 -4.36 8.99 2.14
CA LEU A 188 -5.01 9.64 0.99
C LEU A 188 -4.00 10.38 0.09
N GLU A 189 -3.02 11.05 0.70
CA GLU A 189 -1.93 11.73 -0.02
C GLU A 189 -1.08 10.77 -0.87
N GLU A 190 -0.84 9.54 -0.38
CA GLU A 190 -0.12 8.50 -1.10
C GLU A 190 -0.97 7.94 -2.25
N GLN A 191 -2.28 7.75 -2.01
CA GLN A 191 -3.20 7.28 -3.05
C GLN A 191 -3.29 8.26 -4.22
N VAL A 192 -3.36 9.57 -3.94
CA VAL A 192 -3.39 10.61 -4.97
C VAL A 192 -2.07 10.63 -5.73
N ALA A 193 -0.95 10.65 -5.02
CA ALA A 193 0.38 10.75 -5.60
C ALA A 193 0.80 9.56 -6.45
N TRP A 194 0.32 8.37 -6.09
CA TRP A 194 0.69 7.14 -6.75
C TRP A 194 -0.42 6.59 -7.65
N LYS A 195 -1.53 7.32 -7.80
CA LYS A 195 -2.71 6.89 -8.56
C LYS A 195 -2.32 6.34 -9.94
N GLU A 196 -1.51 7.09 -10.65
CA GLU A 196 -1.00 6.79 -12.00
C GLU A 196 -0.17 5.49 -12.06
N PHE A 197 0.56 5.17 -11.00
CA PHE A 197 1.39 3.95 -10.92
C PHE A 197 0.63 2.76 -10.34
N LEU A 198 -0.46 2.99 -9.61
CA LEU A 198 -1.30 1.96 -9.01
C LEU A 198 -2.39 1.48 -9.99
N GLU A 199 -2.81 2.34 -10.92
CA GLU A 199 -3.74 2.05 -12.01
C GLU A 199 -3.01 1.36 -13.18
N VAL A 200 -2.38 0.21 -12.91
CA VAL A 200 -1.75 -0.58 -13.98
C VAL A 200 -2.82 -1.21 -14.86
N ALA A 201 -3.02 -0.63 -16.05
CA ALA A 201 -3.65 -1.26 -17.21
C ALA A 201 -2.95 -2.62 -17.52
N PRO A 202 -3.63 -3.59 -18.15
CA PRO A 202 -3.02 -4.87 -18.48
C PRO A 202 -1.66 -4.68 -19.18
N ALA A 203 -0.70 -5.53 -18.80
CA ALA A 203 0.74 -5.47 -19.08
C ALA A 203 1.20 -4.47 -20.16
N GLY A 204 1.89 -3.40 -19.72
CA GLY A 204 2.81 -2.64 -20.58
C GLY A 204 2.28 -1.33 -21.17
N GLN A 205 0.97 -1.09 -21.17
CA GLN A 205 0.42 0.20 -21.61
C GLN A 205 0.27 1.16 -20.42
N LEU A 206 1.32 1.95 -20.17
CA LEU A 206 1.12 3.21 -19.45
C LEU A 206 0.72 4.26 -20.48
N PRO A 207 -0.33 5.07 -20.26
CA PRO A 207 -0.86 5.98 -21.28
C PRO A 207 0.13 7.05 -21.76
N TRP A 208 1.18 7.32 -20.96
CA TRP A 208 2.27 8.25 -21.26
C TRP A 208 3.52 7.57 -21.83
N ARG A 209 3.48 6.27 -22.09
CA ARG A 209 4.59 5.49 -22.63
C ARG A 209 4.29 5.13 -24.09
N ASN A 210 4.66 6.04 -24.99
CA ASN A 210 4.80 5.74 -26.43
C ASN A 210 6.12 5.00 -26.67
#